data_AF-A0A934EVI1-F1
#
_entry.id   AF-A0A934EVI1-F1
#
_cell.length_a   1.000
_cell.length_b   1.000
_cell.length_c   1.000
_cell.angle_alpha   90.00
_cell.angle_beta   90.00
_cell.angle_gamma   90.00
#
_symmetry.space_group_name_H-M   'P 1'
#
loop_
_entity.id
_entity.type
_entity.pdbx_description
1 polymer ?
#
loop_
_entity_poly.entity_id
_entity_poly.type
_entity_poly.pdbx_seq_one_letter_code
_entity_poly.pdbx_strand_id
1 'polypeptide(L)' 'MQKSSRKIKAIIFDLDDTLYDCSGTLVVRGRRQVAKTIARLINSSEEEAYHLQVEMEEKYGVKANIYEKIV' A
#
# COMPACT_ATOMS: atom_id res chain seq x y z
N MET A 1 -40.55 -20.72 -23.16
CA MET A 1 -39.91 -20.39 -21.86
C MET A 1 -38.80 -19.37 -22.11
N GLN A 2 -39.03 -18.09 -21.80
CA GLN A 2 -38.00 -17.05 -21.95
C GLN A 2 -36.93 -17.23 -20.86
N LYS A 3 -35.67 -17.45 -21.26
CA LYS A 3 -34.52 -17.38 -20.35
C LYS A 3 -34.37 -15.94 -19.87
N SER A 4 -34.69 -15.71 -18.60
CA SER A 4 -34.33 -14.47 -17.90
C SER A 4 -32.82 -14.24 -18.05
N SER A 5 -32.45 -13.17 -18.76
CA SER A 5 -31.08 -12.64 -18.74
C SER A 5 -30.76 -12.28 -17.30
N ARG A 6 -29.83 -13.00 -16.67
CA ARG A 6 -29.38 -12.71 -15.31
C ARG A 6 -28.70 -11.34 -15.33
N LYS A 7 -29.45 -10.28 -15.01
CA LYS A 7 -28.90 -8.94 -14.81
C LYS A 7 -27.85 -9.01 -13.71
N ILE A 8 -26.60 -8.70 -14.04
CA ILE A 8 -25.53 -8.55 -13.06
C ILE A 8 -25.98 -7.46 -12.08
N LYS A 9 -26.00 -7.79 -10.78
CA LYS A 9 -26.49 -6.89 -9.72
C LYS A 9 -25.38 -6.06 -9.08
N ALA A 10 -24.15 -6.59 -9.08
CA ALA A 10 -22.97 -5.92 -8.56
C ALA A 10 -21.70 -6.53 -9.19
N ILE A 11 -20.65 -5.73 -9.24
CA ILE A 11 -19.29 -6.13 -9.58
C ILE A 11 -18.41 -5.71 -8.41
N ILE A 12 -17.58 -6.63 -7.92
CA ILE A 12 -16.63 -6.39 -6.84
C ILE A 12 -15.25 -6.40 -7.48
N PHE A 13 -14.50 -5.31 -7.30
CA PHE A 13 -13.10 -5.22 -7.72
C PHE A 13 -12.23 -5.51 -6.51
N ASP A 14 -11.35 -6.49 -6.66
CA ASP A 14 -10.29 -6.78 -5.70
C ASP A 14 -9.14 -5.80 -5.94
N LEU A 15 -8.99 -4.81 -5.07
CA LEU A 15 -8.18 -3.62 -5.33
C LEU A 15 -6.68 -3.86 -5.18
N ASP A 16 -6.28 -4.92 -4.49
CA ASP A 16 -4.89 -5.10 -4.05
C ASP A 16 -3.93 -5.33 -5.24
N ASP A 17 -4.42 -5.86 -6.37
CA ASP A 17 -3.61 -6.15 -7.57
C ASP A 17 -4.23 -5.63 -8.90
N THR A 18 -5.37 -4.95 -8.87
CA THR A 18 -6.10 -4.57 -10.11
C THR A 18 -6.23 -3.08 -10.39
N LEU A 19 -6.07 -2.21 -9.38
CA LEU A 19 -6.17 -0.77 -9.58
C LEU A 19 -4.78 -0.12 -9.59
N TYR A 20 -4.36 0.35 -10.76
CA TYR A 20 -3.13 1.12 -10.88
C TYR A 20 -3.32 2.49 -10.20
N ASP A 21 -2.65 2.69 -9.07
CA ASP A 21 -2.70 3.94 -8.29
C ASP A 21 -1.83 5.02 -8.94
N CYS A 22 -2.34 5.68 -9.98
CA CYS A 22 -1.64 6.75 -10.68
C CYS A 22 -1.23 7.93 -9.77
N SER A 23 -1.95 8.14 -8.67
CA SER A 23 -1.71 9.26 -7.75
C SER A 23 -0.87 8.87 -6.52
N GLY A 24 -0.53 7.59 -6.36
CA GLY A 24 0.17 7.07 -5.19
C GLY A 24 -0.60 7.22 -3.87
N THR A 25 -1.91 7.52 -3.92
CA THR A 25 -2.71 7.83 -2.73
C THR A 25 -2.90 6.62 -1.83
N LEU A 26 -3.07 5.43 -2.40
CA LEU A 26 -3.16 4.18 -1.66
C LEU A 26 -1.80 3.83 -1.04
N VAL A 27 -0.73 4.01 -1.81
CA VAL A 27 0.65 3.76 -1.35
C VAL A 27 1.01 4.67 -0.18
N VAL A 28 0.75 5.98 -0.29
CA VAL A 28 1.02 6.96 0.79
C VAL A 28 0.24 6.62 2.06
N ARG A 29 -1.04 6.28 1.93
CA ARG A 29 -1.88 5.90 3.07
C ARG A 29 -1.36 4.63 3.74
N GLY A 30 -0.99 3.61 2.95
CA GLY A 30 -0.39 2.38 3.45
C GLY A 30 0.91 2.64 4.21
N ARG A 31 1.84 3.41 3.63
CA ARG A 31 3.11 3.77 4.28
C ARG A 31 2.92 4.53 5.58
N ARG A 32 2.01 5.49 5.64
CA ARG A 32 1.71 6.23 6.88
C ARG A 32 1.15 5.30 7.97
N GLN A 33 0.31 4.35 7.59
CA GLN A 33 -0.21 3.37 8.55
C GLN A 33 0.90 2.46 9.11
N VAL A 34 1.82 2.01 8.27
CA VAL A 34 2.95 1.16 8.66
C VAL A 34 4.02 1.94 9.44
N ALA A 35 4.20 3.23 9.14
CA ALA A 35 5.18 4.11 9.79
C ALA A 35 5.03 4.11 11.32
N LYS A 36 3.79 4.05 11.82
CA LYS A 36 3.50 3.94 13.25
C LYS A 36 4.11 2.70 13.91
N THR A 37 4.08 1.57 13.21
CA THR A 37 4.68 0.32 13.71
C THR A 37 6.20 0.39 13.65
N ILE A 38 6.74 0.86 12.51
CA ILE A 38 8.19 1.02 12.33
C ILE A 38 8.78 1.96 13.39
N ALA A 39 8.17 3.13 13.59
CA ALA A 39 8.59 4.13 14.56
C ALA A 39 8.77 3.55 15.97
N ARG A 40 7.86 2.65 16.38
CA ARG A 40 7.98 1.95 17.66
C ARG A 40 9.13 0.95 17.70
N LEU A 41 9.39 0.25 16.60
CA LEU A 41 10.45 -0.75 16.51
C LEU A 41 11.85 -0.13 16.53
N ILE A 42 12.02 1.02 15.87
CA ILE A 42 13.31 1.71 15.77
C ILE A 42 13.44 2.89 16.76
N ASN A 43 12.45 3.08 17.64
CA ASN A 43 12.38 4.16 18.62
C ASN A 43 12.55 5.57 18.02
N SER A 44 11.80 5.85 16.95
CA SER A 44 11.77 7.13 16.24
C SER A 44 10.35 7.71 16.18
N SER A 45 10.19 8.88 15.56
CA SER A 45 8.86 9.44 15.26
C SER A 45 8.20 8.77 14.05
N GLU A 46 6.86 8.86 13.96
CA GLU A 46 6.11 8.35 12.80
C GLU A 46 6.53 9.04 11.49
N GLU A 47 6.87 10.33 11.53
CA GLU A 47 7.29 11.06 10.32
C GLU A 47 8.70 10.66 9.86
N GLU A 48 9.65 10.47 10.80
CA GLU A 48 10.98 9.94 10.47
C GLU A 48 10.88 8.53 9.89
N ALA A 49 10.06 7.66 10.48
CA ALA A 49 9.81 6.32 9.97
C ALA A 49 9.14 6.33 8.59
N TYR A 50 8.28 7.30 8.30
CA TYR A 50 7.70 7.49 6.98
C TYR A 50 8.77 7.92 5.95
N HIS A 51 9.60 8.92 6.29
CA HIS A 51 10.68 9.37 5.41
C HIS A 51 11.69 8.24 5.13
N LEU A 52 12.01 7.43 6.12
CA LEU A 52 12.91 6.30 5.97
C LEU A 52 12.35 5.25 4.99
N GLN A 53 11.04 5.00 5.01
CA GLN A 53 10.40 4.13 4.00
C GLN A 53 10.57 4.68 2.58
N VAL A 54 10.42 6.00 2.40
CA VAL A 54 10.60 6.65 1.08
C VAL A 54 12.05 6.54 0.63
N GLU A 55 13.01 6.84 1.50
CA GLU A 55 14.45 6.76 1.20
C GLU A 55 14.88 5.35 0.80
N MET A 56 14.40 4.33 1.54
CA MET A 56 14.71 2.93 1.21
C MET A 56 14.10 2.51 -0.14
N GLU A 57 12.91 3.00 -0.49
CA GLU A 57 12.32 2.72 -1.80
C GLU A 57 13.06 3.41 -2.93
N GLU A 58 13.46 4.67 -2.76
CA GLU A 58 14.27 5.39 -3.75
C GLU A 58 15.60 4.68 -3.98
N LYS A 59 16.18 4.10 -2.92
CA LYS A 59 17.48 3.41 -2.97
C LYS A 59 17.41 1.99 -3.55
N TYR A 60 16.38 1.22 -3.21
CA TYR A 60 16.31 -0.21 -3.55
C TYR A 60 15.20 -0.57 -4.56
N GLY A 61 14.34 0.39 -4.88
CA GLY A 61 13.22 0.24 -5.80
C GLY A 61 11.96 -0.33 -5.16
N VAL A 62 10.83 -0.15 -5.86
CA VAL A 62 9.47 -0.53 -5.42
C VAL A 62 9.24 -2.03 -5.18
N LYS A 63 10.15 -2.89 -5.65
CA LYS A 63 10.08 -4.34 -5.46
C LYS A 63 10.85 -4.83 -4.24
N ALA A 64 11.61 -3.96 -3.59
CA ALA A 64 12.35 -4.31 -2.39
C ALA A 64 11.41 -4.42 -1.19
N ASN A 65 11.68 -5.38 -0.30
CA ASN A 65 11.04 -5.42 0.99
C ASN A 65 11.59 -4.28 1.87
N ILE A 66 10.89 -3.15 1.89
CA ILE A 66 11.31 -1.95 2.62
C ILE A 66 11.41 -2.19 4.12
N TYR A 67 10.55 -3.04 4.68
CA TYR A 67 10.58 -3.37 6.10
C TYR A 67 11.92 -4.02 6.50
N GLU A 68 12.40 -5.00 5.74
CA GLU A 68 13.71 -5.65 5.94
C GLU A 68 14.91 -4.71 5.76
N LYS A 69 14.73 -3.55 5.13
CA LYS A 69 15.79 -2.54 4.97
C LYS A 69 15.86 -1.57 6.14
N ILE A 70 14.83 -1.56 6.99
CA ILE A 70 14.69 -0.62 8.11
C ILE A 70 14.83 -1.33 9.46
N VAL A 71 14.17 -2.48 9.62
CA VAL A 71 14.11 -3.29 10.85
C VAL A 71 14.96 -4.53 10.69
#